data_AF-A0A2N1RU10-F1
#
_entry.id   AF-A0A2N1RU10-F1
#
_cell.length_a   1.000
_cell.length_b   1.000
_cell.length_c   1.000
_cell.angle_alpha   90.00
_cell.angle_beta   90.00
_cell.angle_gamma   90.00
#
_symmetry.space_group_name_H-M   'P 1'
#
loop_
_entity.id
_entity.type
_entity.pdbx_description
1 polymer ?
#
loop_
_entity_poly.entity_id
_entity_poly.type
_entity_poly.pdbx_seq_one_letter_code
_entity_poly.pdbx_strand_id
1 'polypeptide(L)' 'MATYYGHLSKMVVSKNSKVRKGELIGNVGSTGKSTGPHLHFEIRKGGQALNPEDYVR' A
#
# COMPACT_ATOMS: atom_id res chain seq x y z
N MET A 1 -2.16 -8.85 -10.69
CA MET A 1 -2.00 -7.42 -10.37
C MET A 1 -2.07 -7.29 -8.87
N ALA A 2 -1.25 -6.44 -8.27
CA ALA A 2 -1.17 -6.26 -6.82
C ALA A 2 -0.92 -4.80 -6.51
N THR A 3 -1.39 -4.36 -5.34
CA THR A 3 -1.10 -3.05 -4.77
C THR A 3 -0.23 -3.21 -3.53
N TYR A 4 0.78 -2.37 -3.37
CA TYR A 4 1.66 -2.36 -2.21
C TYR A 4 1.48 -1.06 -1.43
N TYR A 5 1.53 -1.16 -0.11
CA TYR A 5 1.37 -0.05 0.83
C TYR A 5 2.54 -0.09 1.82
N GLY A 6 3.48 0.84 1.66
CA GLY A 6 4.70 0.95 2.45
C GLY A 6 4.60 1.99 3.57
N HIS A 7 5.59 1.97 4.46
CA HIS A 7 5.78 2.90 5.58
C HIS A 7 4.65 2.95 6.62
N LEU A 8 3.74 1.98 6.63
CA LEU A 8 2.61 1.95 7.57
C LEU A 8 3.07 1.93 9.03
N SER A 9 2.36 2.66 9.90
CA SER A 9 2.56 2.59 11.36
C SER A 9 1.86 1.38 11.97
N LYS A 10 0.76 0.93 11.36
CA LYS A 10 -0.03 -0.21 11.82
C LYS A 10 -0.74 -0.88 10.65
N MET A 11 -0.71 -2.21 10.60
CA MET A 11 -1.63 -3.01 9.77
C MET A 11 -2.85 -3.40 10.60
N VAL A 12 -4.04 -3.32 10.01
CA VAL A 12 -5.29 -3.75 10.66
C VAL A 12 -5.90 -4.99 10.02
N VAL A 13 -5.23 -5.54 9.00
CA VAL A 13 -5.56 -6.81 8.34
C VAL A 13 -4.46 -7.85 8.56
N SER A 14 -4.82 -9.11 8.38
CA SER A 14 -3.90 -10.24 8.51
C SER A 14 -3.57 -10.85 7.15
N LYS A 15 -2.52 -11.67 7.12
CA LYS A 15 -2.20 -12.46 5.91
C LYS A 15 -3.42 -13.28 5.50
N ASN A 16 -3.70 -13.29 4.19
CA ASN A 16 -4.85 -13.96 3.56
C ASN A 16 -6.24 -13.36 3.87
N SER A 17 -6.33 -12.22 4.56
CA SER A 17 -7.60 -11.50 4.70
C SER A 17 -8.14 -11.08 3.33
N LYS A 18 -9.43 -11.36 3.09
CA LYS A 18 -10.15 -10.80 1.94
C LYS A 18 -10.62 -9.40 2.31
N VAL A 19 -10.28 -8.43 1.48
CA VAL A 19 -10.67 -7.01 1.67
C VAL A 19 -11.45 -6.51 0.47
N ARG A 20 -12.25 -5.47 0.66
CA ARG A 20 -13.01 -4.80 -0.40
C ARG A 20 -12.44 -3.41 -0.69
N LYS A 21 -12.77 -2.85 -1.86
CA LYS A 21 -12.40 -1.47 -2.19
C LYS A 21 -12.96 -0.52 -1.12
N GLY A 22 -12.11 0.35 -0.59
CA GLY A 22 -12.47 1.32 0.46
C GLY A 22 -12.37 0.78 1.89
N GLU A 23 -12.05 -0.50 2.07
CA GLU A 23 -11.83 -1.07 3.40
C GLU A 23 -10.51 -0.57 4.01
N LEU A 24 -10.53 -0.24 5.29
CA LEU A 24 -9.33 0.17 6.03
C LEU A 24 -8.40 -1.03 6.21
N ILE A 25 -7.17 -0.94 5.69
CA ILE A 25 -6.16 -2.01 5.79
C ILE A 25 -4.96 -1.64 6.68
N GLY A 26 -4.77 -0.35 6.97
CA GLY A 26 -3.70 0.12 7.84
C GLY A 26 -3.67 1.64 7.98
N ASN A 27 -2.76 2.12 8.82
CA ASN A 27 -2.54 3.54 9.09
C ASN A 27 -1.20 3.98 8.52
N VAL A 28 -1.16 5.19 7.94
CA VAL A 28 0.07 5.85 7.49
C VAL A 28 1.06 5.98 8.66
N GLY A 29 2.35 5.91 8.34
CA GLY A 29 3.43 6.03 9.31
C GLY A 29 4.73 6.45 8.65
N SER A 30 5.83 6.10 9.31
CA SER A 30 7.19 6.37 8.84
C SER A 30 8.13 5.20 9.13
N THR A 31 7.62 3.96 9.04
CA THR A 31 8.43 2.75 9.29
C THR A 31 9.37 2.43 8.12
N GLY A 32 10.49 1.75 8.42
CA GLY A 32 11.50 1.40 7.42
C GLY A 32 12.31 2.62 6.94
N LYS A 33 12.70 2.63 5.67
CA LYS A 33 13.45 3.74 5.06
C LYS A 33 12.50 4.87 4.70
N SER A 34 12.28 5.79 5.65
CA SER A 34 11.40 6.94 5.49
C SER A 34 12.01 8.17 6.16
N THR A 35 11.80 9.37 5.59
CA THR A 35 12.24 10.65 6.16
C THR A 35 11.14 11.37 6.94
N GLY A 36 9.90 10.88 6.91
CA GLY A 36 8.76 11.46 7.62
C GLY A 36 7.45 10.75 7.28
N PRO A 37 6.32 11.06 7.96
CA PRO A 37 5.06 10.35 7.73
C PRO A 37 4.51 10.52 6.30
N HIS A 38 4.44 9.42 5.54
CA HIS A 38 3.85 9.39 4.20
C HIS A 38 3.45 7.97 3.80
N LEU A 39 2.66 7.84 2.73
CA LEU A 39 2.31 6.56 2.14
C LEU A 39 3.16 6.32 0.89
N HIS A 40 3.90 5.21 0.88
CA HIS A 40 4.49 4.69 -0.36
C HIS A 40 3.52 3.71 -1.00
N PHE A 41 2.92 4.09 -2.13
CA PHE A 41 1.93 3.28 -2.84
C PHE A 41 2.49 2.80 -4.17
N GLU A 42 2.33 1.51 -4.47
CA GLU A 42 2.71 0.96 -5.77
C GLU A 42 1.62 0.09 -6.36
N ILE A 43 1.60 0.03 -7.68
CA ILE A 43 0.85 -0.94 -8.46
C ILE A 43 1.86 -1.85 -9.17
N ARG A 44 1.67 -3.16 -9.06
CA ARG A 44 2.53 -4.16 -9.71
C ARG A 44 1.73 -5.13 -10.59
N LYS A 45 2.26 -5.43 -11.78
CA LYS A 45 1.74 -6.46 -12.69
C LYS A 45 2.88 -7.37 -13.11
N GLY A 46 2.74 -8.68 -12.84
CA GLY A 46 3.80 -9.65 -13.14
C GLY A 46 5.12 -9.37 -12.41
N GLY A 47 5.07 -8.75 -11.22
CA GLY A 47 6.26 -8.38 -10.44
C GLY A 47 6.88 -7.03 -10.81
N GLN A 48 6.54 -6.45 -11.96
CA GLN A 48 7.01 -5.14 -12.40
C GLN A 48 6.14 -4.02 -11.82
N ALA A 49 6.78 -2.93 -11.39
CA ALA A 49 6.11 -1.72 -10.94
C ALA A 49 5.57 -0.93 -12.15
N LEU A 50 4.35 -0.42 -12.03
CA LEU A 50 3.68 0.43 -13.00
C LEU A 50 3.48 1.83 -12.40
N ASN A 51 3.32 2.85 -13.25
CA ASN A 51 2.98 4.19 -12.77
C ASN A 51 1.58 4.16 -12.12
N PRO A 52 1.44 4.49 -10.82
CA PRO A 52 0.14 4.46 -10.16
C PRO A 52 -0.85 5.47 -10.73
N GLU A 53 -0.39 6.62 -11.24
CA GLU A 53 -1.24 7.70 -11.76
C GLU A 53 -2.15 7.26 -12.92
N ASP A 54 -1.78 6.20 -13.64
CA ASP A 54 -2.60 5.64 -14.73
C ASP A 54 -3.83 4.86 -14.22
N TYR A 55 -3.91 4.59 -12.91
CA TYR A 55 -4.91 3.70 -12.30
C TYR A 55 -5.68 4.34 -11.14
N VAL A 56 -5.06 5.28 -10.42
CA VAL A 56 -5.76 6.08 -9.41
C VAL A 56 -6.39 7.29 -10.10
N ARG A 57 -7.68 7.50 -9.83
CA ARG A 57 -8.49 8.56 -10.42
C ARG A 57 -9.23 9.30 -9.32
#